data_AF-A0A533RSF0-F1
#
_entry.id   AF-A0A533RSF0-F1
#
_cell.length_a   1.000
_cell.length_b   1.000
_cell.length_c   1.000
_cell.angle_alpha   90.00
_cell.angle_beta   90.00
_cell.angle_gamma   90.00
#
_symmetry.space_group_name_H-M   'P 1'
#
loop_
_entity.id
_entity.type
_entity.pdbx_description
1 polymer ?
#
loop_
_entity_poly.entity_id
_entity_poly.type
_entity_poly.pdbx_seq_one_letter_code
_entity_poly.pdbx_strand_id
1 'polypeptide(L)' 'QQQWAERYNVQGIPTMLFVANGKIVHRQVGALPEKMLREVVSQFMDVVKTSNN' A
#
# COMPACT_ATOMS: atom_id res chain seq x y z
N GLN A 1 2.71 -0.98 -23.14
CA GLN A 1 2.48 -0.09 -21.99
C GLN A 1 1.63 -0.84 -20.94
N GLN A 2 2.27 -1.67 -20.10
CA GLN A 2 1.72 -2.27 -18.85
C GLN A 2 2.81 -2.36 -17.75
N GLN A 3 3.87 -1.58 -17.90
CA GLN A 3 5.11 -1.68 -17.14
C GLN A 3 4.94 -1.57 -15.61
N TRP A 4 3.89 -0.92 -15.13
CA TRP A 4 3.65 -0.77 -13.69
C TRP A 4 2.96 -1.97 -13.06
N ALA A 5 1.99 -2.60 -13.74
CA ALA A 5 1.30 -3.78 -13.24
C ALA A 5 2.26 -4.97 -13.16
N GLU A 6 3.10 -5.17 -14.18
CA GLU A 6 4.17 -6.17 -14.17
C GLU A 6 5.23 -5.86 -13.11
N ARG A 7 5.71 -4.61 -13.03
CA ARG A 7 6.76 -4.20 -12.06
C ARG A 7 6.34 -4.39 -10.61
N TYR A 8 5.07 -4.16 -10.29
CA TYR A 8 4.53 -4.32 -8.93
C TYR A 8 3.81 -5.65 -8.71
N ASN A 9 3.88 -6.55 -9.69
CA ASN A 9 3.28 -7.88 -9.67
C ASN A 9 1.81 -7.84 -9.23
N VAL A 10 1.03 -6.97 -9.89
CA VAL A 10 -0.40 -6.78 -9.63
C VAL A 10 -1.16 -7.99 -10.17
N GLN A 11 -1.73 -8.79 -9.26
CA GLN A 11 -2.45 -10.03 -9.60
C GLN A 11 -3.99 -9.86 -9.63
N GLY A 12 -4.51 -8.72 -9.16
CA GLY A 12 -5.94 -8.43 -9.15
C GLY A 12 -6.25 -6.93 -9.00
N ILE A 13 -7.42 -6.49 -9.46
CA ILE A 13 -7.86 -5.09 -9.40
C ILE A 13 -9.03 -4.94 -8.40
N PRO A 14 -9.10 -3.84 -7.62
CA PRO A 14 -8.06 -2.83 -7.42
C PRO A 14 -6.90 -3.36 -6.56
N THR A 15 -5.65 -2.90 -6.79
CA THR A 15 -4.51 -3.12 -5.88
C THR A 15 -3.97 -1.78 -5.42
N MET A 16 -3.84 -1.59 -4.11
CA MET A 16 -3.26 -0.39 -3.50
C MET A 16 -1.85 -0.70 -2.99
N LEU A 17 -0.91 0.21 -3.28
CA LEU A 17 0.48 0.12 -2.85
C LEU A 17 0.78 1.28 -1.91
N PHE A 18 1.23 0.98 -0.70
CA PHE A 18 1.64 2.00 0.26
C PHE A 18 3.16 2.08 0.24
N VAL A 19 3.68 3.25 -0.12
CA VAL A 19 5.10 3.47 -0.40
C VAL A 19 5.64 4.54 0.54
N ALA A 20 6.75 4.24 1.21
CA ALA A 20 7.48 5.19 2.05
C ALA A 20 8.99 5.07 1.77
N ASN A 21 9.68 6.21 1.71
CA ASN A 21 11.14 6.27 1.47
C ASN A 21 11.59 5.43 0.24
N GLY A 22 10.79 5.40 -0.82
CA GLY A 22 11.07 4.65 -2.04
C GLY A 22 10.87 3.13 -1.94
N LYS A 23 10.40 2.61 -0.79
CA LYS A 23 10.11 1.18 -0.57
C LYS A 23 8.62 0.96 -0.39
N ILE A 24 8.14 -0.19 -0.87
CA ILE A 24 6.75 -0.63 -0.66
C ILE A 24 6.66 -1.20 0.76
N VAL A 25 5.88 -0.55 1.62
CA VAL A 25 5.68 -0.97 3.01
C VAL A 25 4.49 -1.92 3.13
N HIS A 26 3.46 -1.70 2.31
CA HIS A 26 2.26 -2.53 2.32
C HIS A 26 1.64 -2.64 0.92
N ARG A 27 1.02 -3.78 0.64
CA ARG A 27 0.29 -4.05 -0.59
C ARG A 27 -1.06 -4.67 -0.25
N GLN A 28 -2.12 -3.99 -0.66
CA GLN A 28 -3.49 -4.46 -0.52
C GLN A 28 -4.02 -4.87 -1.89
N VAL A 29 -4.41 -6.13 -2.06
CA VAL A 29 -5.09 -6.62 -3.27
C VAL A 29 -6.59 -6.75 -2.98
N GLY A 30 -7.42 -6.25 -3.89
CA GLY A 30 -8.88 -6.22 -3.74
C GLY A 30 -9.39 -5.00 -2.98
N ALA A 31 -10.72 -4.86 -2.94
CA ALA A 31 -11.39 -3.78 -2.23
C ALA A 31 -11.50 -4.11 -0.74
N LEU A 32 -11.09 -3.17 0.12
CA LEU A 32 -11.38 -3.22 1.54
C LEU A 32 -12.58 -2.31 1.87
N PRO A 33 -13.42 -2.68 2.85
CA PRO A 33 -14.38 -1.76 3.45
C PRO A 33 -13.69 -0.53 4.04
N GLU A 34 -14.36 0.62 4.01
CA GLU A 34 -13.80 1.92 4.42
C GLU A 34 -13.16 1.89 5.81
N LYS A 35 -13.82 1.26 6.80
CA LYS A 35 -13.30 1.17 8.17
C LYS A 35 -11.92 0.51 8.22
N MET A 36 -11.77 -0.63 7.54
CA MET A 36 -10.50 -1.34 7.48
C MET A 36 -9.45 -0.54 6.72
N LEU A 37 -9.83 0.13 5.63
CA LEU A 37 -8.91 0.99 4.89
C LEU A 37 -8.37 2.12 5.78
N ARG A 38 -9.23 2.73 6.60
CA ARG A 38 -8.85 3.78 7.55
C ARG A 38 -7.89 3.28 8.62
N GLU A 39 -8.11 2.08 9.14
CA GLU A 39 -7.22 1.42 10.11
C GLU A 39 -5.84 1.13 9.49
N VAL A 40 -5.80 0.57 8.28
CA VAL A 40 -4.55 0.24 7.56
C VAL A 40 -3.76 1.50 7.21
N VAL A 41 -4.43 2.59 6.81
CA VAL A 41 -3.77 3.89 6.59
C VAL A 41 -3.22 4.47 7.90
N SER A 42 -3.96 4.38 9.01
CA SER A 42 -3.46 4.86 10.30
C SER A 42 -2.21 4.10 10.74
N GLN A 43 -2.23 2.77 10.65
CA GLN A 43 -1.07 1.93 10.97
C GLN A 43 0.13 2.26 10.08
N PHE A 44 -0.10 2.47 8.78
CA PHE A 44 0.96 2.88 7.86
C PHE A 44 1.60 4.20 8.28
N MET A 45 0.79 5.20 8.65
CA MET A 45 1.31 6.49 9.10
C MET A 45 2.14 6.38 10.38
N ASP A 46 1.75 5.50 11.31
CA ASP A 46 2.51 5.27 12.54
C ASP A 46 3.88 4.61 12.24
N VAL A 47 3.91 3.60 11.35
CA VAL A 47 5.16 2.96 10.91
C VAL A 47 6.09 3.95 10.21
N VAL A 48 5.55 4.84 9.37
CA VAL A 48 6.35 5.87 8.67
C VAL A 48 6.93 6.88 9.66
N LYS A 49 6.18 7.31 10.67
CA LYS A 49 6.69 8.21 11.71
C LYS A 49 7.82 7.57 12.51
N THR A 50 7.69 6.30 12.91
CA THR A 50 8.76 5.58 13.62
C THR A 50 10.00 5.40 12.76
N SER A 51 9.85 5.21 11.44
CA SER A 51 10.99 5.02 10.53
C SER A 51 11.79 6.29 10.22
N ASN A 52 11.23 7.47 10.50
CA ASN A 52 11.84 8.78 10.22
C ASN A 52 12.39 9.48 11.48
N ASN A 53 12.35 8.82 12.65
CA ASN A 53 12.96 9.27 13.91
C ASN A 53 14.20 8.42 14.23
#